data_AF-A0A927AW41-F1
#
_entry.id   AF-A0A927AW41-F1
#
_cell.length_a   1.000
_cell.length_b   1.000
_cell.length_c   1.000
_cell.angle_alpha   90.00
_cell.angle_beta   90.00
_cell.angle_gamma   90.00
#
_symmetry.space_group_name_H-M   'P 1'
#
loop_
_entity.id
_entity.type
_entity.pdbx_description
1 polymer ?
#
loop_
_entity_poly.entity_id
_entity_poly.type
_entity_poly.pdbx_seq_one_letter_code
_entity_poly.pdbx_strand_id
1 'polypeptide(L)'
;MKPRTSLRTAAFFVLFFALGHSIGHFTRKDTNDPKASEVLRAMETYKFPIGMQFRSYDEFYTGMSLNMTLTLITLSILLWLLSSQTENASKNTTQLLYPILLCLLAFAITSFLYFFLVPAITSLAAILLILYAIIRLKKEVHIPNQSTVKTALIR
;
A
#
# COMPACT_ATOMS: atom_id res chain seq x y z
N MET A 1 8.67 -1.40 19.79
CA MET A 1 7.46 -0.70 19.29
C MET A 1 6.27 -1.64 19.42
N LYS A 2 5.06 -1.18 19.78
CA LYS A 2 3.88 -2.06 19.85
C LYS A 2 3.39 -2.41 18.42
N PRO A 3 2.77 -3.58 18.18
CA PRO A 3 2.22 -3.93 16.86
C PRO A 3 1.28 -2.86 16.30
N ARG A 4 0.41 -2.31 17.15
CA ARG A 4 -0.49 -1.19 16.82
C ARG A 4 0.27 0.03 16.26
N THR A 5 1.31 0.48 16.96
CA THR A 5 2.11 1.63 16.51
C THR A 5 2.82 1.32 15.20
N SER A 6 3.35 0.10 15.04
CA SER A 6 4.01 -0.33 13.79
C SER A 6 3.07 -0.26 12.59
N LEU A 7 1.85 -0.78 12.73
CA LEU A 7 0.85 -0.78 11.66
C LEU A 7 0.35 0.63 11.34
N ARG A 8 0.23 1.52 12.34
CA ARG A 8 -0.08 2.95 12.10
C ARG A 8 1.03 3.66 11.34
N THR A 9 2.28 3.41 11.70
CA THR A 9 3.43 3.97 10.97
C THR A 9 3.45 3.43 9.53
N ALA A 10 3.17 2.14 9.31
CA ALA A 10 3.04 1.57 7.98
C ALA A 10 1.92 2.24 7.17
N ALA A 11 0.76 2.49 7.79
CA ALA A 11 -0.35 3.22 7.17
C ALA A 11 0.07 4.63 6.72
N PHE A 12 0.85 5.35 7.54
CA PHE A 12 1.38 6.66 7.16
C PHE A 12 2.34 6.60 5.96
N PHE A 13 3.22 5.59 5.88
CA PHE A 13 4.08 5.41 4.70
C PHE A 13 3.27 5.12 3.43
N VAL A 14 2.23 4.29 3.52
CA VAL A 14 1.34 4.01 2.39
C VAL A 14 0.52 5.25 2.00
N LEU A 15 0.07 6.05 2.97
CA LEU A 15 -0.60 7.32 2.71
C LEU A 15 0.33 8.34 2.05
N PHE A 16 1.57 8.45 2.52
CA PHE A 16 2.58 9.30 1.91
C PHE A 16 2.82 8.90 0.44
N PHE A 17 2.91 7.60 0.16
CA PHE A 17 2.98 7.11 -1.21
C PHE A 17 1.71 7.50 -2.00
N ALA A 18 0.52 7.31 -1.45
CA ALA A 18 -0.73 7.70 -2.13
C ALA A 18 -0.75 9.20 -2.51
N LEU A 19 -0.33 10.08 -1.59
CA LEU A 19 -0.27 11.52 -1.82
C LEU A 19 0.78 11.88 -2.87
N GLY A 20 2.00 11.35 -2.75
CA GLY A 20 3.07 11.60 -3.72
C GLY A 20 2.70 11.09 -5.12
N HIS A 21 2.08 9.91 -5.20
CA HIS A 21 1.56 9.37 -6.45
C HIS A 21 0.44 10.25 -7.04
N SER A 22 -0.48 10.74 -6.21
CA SER A 22 -1.56 11.64 -6.64
C SER A 22 -0.99 12.95 -7.21
N ILE A 23 -0.06 13.58 -6.50
CA ILE A 23 0.62 14.80 -6.95
C ILE A 23 1.30 14.52 -8.30
N GLY A 24 2.13 13.46 -8.36
CA GLY A 24 2.81 13.08 -9.59
C GLY A 24 1.86 12.83 -10.75
N HIS A 25 0.69 12.23 -10.51
CA HIS A 25 -0.32 12.04 -11.54
C HIS A 25 -0.90 13.36 -12.05
N PHE A 26 -1.28 14.28 -11.15
CA PHE A 26 -1.89 15.55 -11.54
C PHE A 26 -0.91 16.55 -12.13
N THR A 27 0.40 16.43 -11.83
CA THR A 27 1.45 17.28 -12.40
C THR A 27 2.21 16.63 -13.55
N ARG A 28 1.84 15.40 -13.99
CA ARG A 28 2.63 14.64 -14.99
C ARG A 28 2.73 15.30 -16.36
N LYS A 29 1.84 16.26 -16.64
CA LYS A 29 1.78 16.99 -17.91
C LYS A 29 2.51 18.34 -17.84
N ASP A 30 2.97 18.74 -16.66
CA ASP A 30 3.65 20.01 -16.43
C ASP A 30 5.11 19.87 -16.89
N THR A 31 5.34 20.13 -18.18
CA THR A 31 6.67 20.09 -18.79
C THR A 31 6.90 21.30 -19.68
N ASN A 32 8.11 21.86 -19.63
CA ASN A 32 8.56 22.91 -20.53
C ASN A 32 9.38 22.35 -21.71
N ASP A 33 9.62 21.03 -21.76
CA ASP A 33 10.32 20.39 -22.87
C ASP A 33 9.36 20.23 -24.07
N PRO A 34 9.65 20.85 -25.22
CA PRO A 34 8.82 20.74 -26.41
C PRO A 34 8.64 19.30 -26.90
N LYS A 35 9.66 18.44 -26.77
CA LYS A 35 9.58 17.03 -27.20
C LYS A 35 8.66 16.22 -26.30
N ALA A 36 8.76 16.43 -24.99
CA ALA A 36 7.87 15.79 -24.03
C ALA A 36 6.41 16.24 -24.26
N SER A 37 6.20 17.52 -24.52
CA SER A 37 4.89 18.08 -24.84
C SER A 37 4.28 17.47 -26.11
N GLU A 38 5.08 17.24 -27.15
CA GLU A 38 4.64 16.58 -28.37
C GLU A 38 4.18 15.13 -28.12
N VAL A 39 4.94 14.37 -27.32
CA VAL A 39 4.59 12.99 -26.95
C VAL A 39 3.28 12.95 -26.14
N LEU A 40 3.14 13.82 -25.14
CA LEU A 40 1.92 13.93 -24.34
C LEU A 40 0.71 14.24 -25.23
N ARG A 41 0.84 15.22 -26.14
CA ARG A 41 -0.21 15.55 -27.11
C ARG A 41 -0.59 14.34 -27.97
N ALA A 42 0.38 13.55 -28.44
CA ALA A 42 0.10 12.34 -29.21
C ALA A 42 -0.65 11.30 -28.37
N MET A 43 -0.24 11.08 -27.11
CA MET A 43 -0.90 10.16 -26.18
C MET A 43 -2.34 10.55 -25.85
N GLU A 44 -2.66 11.84 -25.89
CA GLU A 44 -4.02 12.37 -25.69
C GLU A 44 -4.88 12.27 -26.96
N THR A 45 -4.28 12.53 -28.12
CA THR A 45 -5.00 12.68 -29.39
C THR A 45 -5.42 11.34 -30.00
N TYR A 46 -4.51 10.37 -30.04
CA TYR A 46 -4.75 9.12 -30.76
C TYR A 46 -5.50 8.12 -29.88
N LYS A 47 -6.63 7.61 -30.39
CA LYS A 47 -7.47 6.61 -29.71
C LYS A 47 -7.28 5.24 -30.34
N PHE A 48 -7.19 4.23 -29.48
CA PHE A 48 -7.00 2.84 -29.86
C PHE A 48 -8.14 1.98 -29.30
N PRO A 49 -8.47 0.85 -29.93
CA PRO A 49 -9.41 -0.10 -29.36
C PRO A 49 -8.76 -0.73 -28.12
N ILE A 50 -9.27 -0.36 -26.92
CA ILE A 50 -8.89 -0.95 -25.64
C ILE A 50 -10.11 -1.70 -25.11
N GLY A 51 -10.09 -3.03 -25.25
CA GLY A 51 -11.26 -3.88 -25.03
C GLY A 51 -12.35 -3.56 -26.06
N MET A 52 -13.54 -3.18 -25.59
CA MET A 52 -14.68 -2.82 -26.45
C MET A 52 -14.89 -1.30 -26.61
N GLN A 53 -13.93 -0.47 -26.19
CA GLN A 53 -14.05 0.98 -26.20
C GLN A 53 -12.84 1.63 -26.88
N PHE A 54 -13.03 2.79 -27.48
CA PHE A 54 -11.93 3.61 -27.98
C PHE A 54 -11.45 4.55 -26.87
N ARG A 55 -10.17 4.42 -26.50
CA ARG A 55 -9.53 5.26 -25.50
C ARG A 55 -8.17 5.71 -25.99
N SER A 56 -7.78 6.94 -25.64
CA SER A 56 -6.40 7.37 -25.82
C SER A 56 -5.50 6.70 -24.78
N TYR A 57 -4.20 6.65 -25.04
CA TYR A 57 -3.25 6.16 -24.05
C TYR A 57 -3.27 7.02 -22.78
N ASP A 58 -3.51 8.32 -22.91
CA ASP A 58 -3.64 9.23 -21.78
C ASP A 58 -4.86 8.92 -20.90
N GLU A 59 -6.03 8.66 -21.51
CA GLU A 59 -7.25 8.25 -20.80
C GLU A 59 -7.03 6.93 -20.05
N PHE A 60 -6.41 5.94 -20.71
CA PHE A 60 -6.14 4.64 -20.10
C PHE A 60 -5.13 4.73 -18.96
N TYR A 61 -4.02 5.45 -19.15
CA TYR A 61 -3.02 5.69 -18.11
C TYR A 61 -3.63 6.43 -16.91
N THR A 62 -4.49 7.41 -17.17
CA THR A 62 -5.21 8.14 -16.12
C THR A 62 -6.09 7.23 -15.28
N GLY A 63 -6.91 6.38 -15.91
CA GLY A 63 -7.72 5.40 -15.20
C GLY A 63 -6.90 4.45 -14.33
N MET A 64 -5.80 3.91 -14.87
CA MET A 64 -4.89 3.04 -14.10
C MET A 64 -4.24 3.77 -12.92
N SER A 65 -3.80 5.01 -13.12
CA SER A 65 -3.17 5.82 -12.09
C SER A 65 -4.15 6.18 -10.97
N LEU A 66 -5.40 6.52 -11.29
CA LEU A 66 -6.44 6.75 -10.28
C LEU A 66 -6.76 5.46 -9.48
N ASN A 67 -6.87 4.31 -10.15
CA ASN A 67 -7.06 3.02 -9.48
C ASN A 67 -5.92 2.68 -8.51
N MET A 68 -4.68 2.99 -8.88
CA MET A 68 -3.51 2.83 -8.01
C MET A 68 -3.62 3.72 -6.76
N THR A 69 -3.98 4.99 -6.93
CA THR A 69 -4.20 5.93 -5.82
C THR A 69 -5.26 5.41 -4.85
N LEU A 70 -6.41 4.99 -5.37
CA LEU A 70 -7.50 4.43 -4.57
C LEU A 70 -7.08 3.16 -3.82
N THR A 71 -6.27 2.32 -4.47
CA THR A 71 -5.71 1.11 -3.86
C THR A 71 -4.79 1.48 -2.68
N LEU A 72 -3.87 2.43 -2.87
CA LEU A 72 -2.97 2.89 -1.80
C LEU A 72 -3.74 3.50 -0.62
N ILE A 73 -4.75 4.35 -0.89
CA ILE A 73 -5.62 4.91 0.16
C ILE A 73 -6.34 3.78 0.92
N THR A 74 -6.89 2.82 0.19
CA THR A 74 -7.58 1.66 0.79
C THR A 74 -6.65 0.84 1.67
N LEU A 75 -5.44 0.54 1.20
CA LEU A 75 -4.43 -0.18 1.99
C LEU A 75 -4.02 0.59 3.24
N SER A 76 -3.87 1.90 3.15
CA SER A 76 -3.60 2.76 4.31
C SER A 76 -4.72 2.68 5.35
N ILE A 77 -5.98 2.81 4.93
CA ILE A 77 -7.15 2.67 5.80
C ILE A 77 -7.21 1.27 6.42
N LEU A 78 -6.99 0.21 5.64
CA LEU A 78 -6.99 -1.16 6.14
C LEU A 78 -5.91 -1.38 7.21
N LEU A 79 -4.68 -0.89 6.97
CA LEU A 79 -3.61 -0.95 7.97
C LEU A 79 -3.97 -0.18 9.25
N TRP A 80 -4.62 0.98 9.11
CA TRP A 80 -5.10 1.75 10.25
C TRP A 80 -6.17 1.00 11.07
N LEU A 81 -7.16 0.41 10.39
CA LEU A 81 -8.22 -0.37 11.02
C LEU A 81 -7.66 -1.60 11.73
N LEU A 82 -6.79 -2.37 11.04
CA LEU A 82 -6.12 -3.55 11.59
C LEU A 82 -5.21 -3.20 12.78
N SER A 83 -4.62 -2.01 12.80
CA SER A 83 -3.84 -1.54 13.96
C SER A 83 -4.66 -1.48 15.25
N SER A 84 -5.97 -1.25 15.14
CA SER A 84 -6.87 -1.17 16.29
C SER A 84 -7.35 -2.54 16.78
N GLN A 85 -7.10 -3.60 16.01
CA GLN A 85 -7.53 -4.97 16.30
C GLN A 85 -6.39 -5.86 16.83
N THR A 86 -5.18 -5.32 16.98
CA THR A 86 -3.98 -6.09 17.36
C THR A 86 -4.07 -6.77 18.72
N GLU A 87 -4.82 -6.18 19.66
CA GLU A 87 -4.94 -6.69 21.04
C GLU A 87 -6.06 -7.74 21.20
N ASN A 88 -7.13 -7.63 20.40
CA ASN A 88 -8.34 -8.46 20.55
C ASN A 88 -8.42 -9.62 19.56
N ALA A 89 -7.81 -9.50 18.38
CA ALA A 89 -7.96 -10.45 17.28
C ALA A 89 -6.61 -10.66 16.55
N SER A 90 -5.56 -10.97 17.30
CA SER A 90 -4.18 -11.07 16.80
C SER A 90 -3.99 -12.09 15.66
N LYS A 91 -4.66 -13.26 15.72
CA LYS A 91 -4.62 -14.28 14.64
C LYS A 91 -5.25 -13.77 13.35
N ASN A 92 -6.48 -13.27 13.41
CA ASN A 92 -7.21 -12.77 12.23
C ASN A 92 -6.50 -11.55 11.63
N THR A 93 -6.02 -10.64 12.48
CA THR A 93 -5.19 -9.50 12.08
C THR A 93 -3.98 -9.97 11.30
N THR A 94 -3.24 -10.96 11.82
CA THR A 94 -2.06 -11.51 11.15
C THR A 94 -2.39 -12.12 9.77
N GLN A 95 -3.51 -12.83 9.65
CA GLN A 95 -3.93 -13.42 8.38
C GLN A 95 -4.21 -12.37 7.30
N LEU A 96 -4.84 -11.25 7.69
CA LEU A 96 -5.15 -10.15 6.79
C LEU A 96 -3.93 -9.29 6.40
N LEU A 97 -2.83 -9.36 7.16
CA LEU A 97 -1.59 -8.64 6.82
C LEU A 97 -0.81 -9.29 5.68
N TYR A 98 -0.91 -10.59 5.45
CA TYR A 98 -0.20 -11.27 4.36
C TYR A 98 -0.58 -10.80 2.95
N PRO A 99 -1.88 -10.67 2.57
CA PRO A 99 -2.22 -10.16 1.24
C PRO A 99 -1.78 -8.69 1.06
N ILE A 100 -1.83 -7.88 2.12
CA ILE A 100 -1.31 -6.50 2.08
C ILE A 100 0.20 -6.52 1.83
N LEU A 101 0.94 -7.41 2.50
CA LEU A 101 2.38 -7.57 2.33
C LEU A 101 2.74 -7.96 0.88
N LEU A 102 2.01 -8.92 0.30
CA LEU A 102 2.21 -9.35 -1.08
C LEU A 102 1.98 -8.20 -2.07
N CYS A 103 0.90 -7.43 -1.86
CA CYS A 103 0.60 -6.26 -2.69
C CYS A 103 1.69 -5.18 -2.59
N LEU A 104 2.13 -4.84 -1.37
CA LEU A 104 3.20 -3.85 -1.18
C LEU A 104 4.54 -4.34 -1.73
N LEU A 105 4.83 -5.64 -1.69
CA LEU A 105 6.03 -6.21 -2.31
C LEU A 105 6.00 -6.05 -3.82
N ALA A 106 4.86 -6.33 -4.46
CA ALA A 106 4.68 -6.09 -5.89
C ALA A 106 4.86 -4.61 -6.24
N PHE A 107 4.33 -3.70 -5.42
CA PHE A 107 4.56 -2.26 -5.58
C PHE A 107 6.02 -1.87 -5.40
N ALA A 108 6.73 -2.42 -4.42
CA ALA A 108 8.15 -2.14 -4.23
C ALA A 108 9.00 -2.57 -5.45
N ILE A 109 8.76 -3.79 -5.96
CA ILE A 109 9.48 -4.34 -7.11
C ILE A 109 9.18 -3.53 -8.38
N THR A 110 7.90 -3.31 -8.69
CA THR A 110 7.52 -2.56 -9.89
C THR A 110 7.99 -1.12 -9.83
N SER A 111 7.93 -0.48 -8.65
CA SER A 111 8.48 0.86 -8.40
C SER A 111 9.97 0.95 -8.69
N PHE A 112 10.74 -0.04 -8.23
CA PHE A 112 12.18 -0.09 -8.44
C PHE A 112 12.55 -0.29 -9.91
N LEU A 113 11.80 -1.13 -10.64
CA LEU A 113 12.13 -1.49 -12.03
C LEU A 113 11.64 -0.47 -13.06
N TYR A 114 10.45 0.11 -12.88
CA TYR A 114 9.77 0.87 -13.91
C TYR A 114 9.50 2.34 -13.57
N PHE A 115 9.66 2.72 -12.30
CA PHE A 115 9.39 4.07 -11.84
C PHE A 115 10.67 4.70 -11.28
N PHE A 116 10.61 5.27 -10.08
CA PHE A 116 11.74 5.90 -9.42
C PHE A 116 11.82 5.42 -7.97
N LEU A 117 12.91 5.75 -7.29
CA LEU A 117 13.29 5.07 -6.06
C LEU A 117 12.38 5.37 -4.85
N VAL A 118 11.76 6.55 -4.79
CA VAL A 118 10.93 6.98 -3.65
C VAL A 118 9.77 6.00 -3.37
N PRO A 119 8.88 5.66 -4.32
CA PRO A 119 7.80 4.70 -4.07
C PRO A 119 8.29 3.29 -3.69
N ALA A 120 9.47 2.88 -4.18
CA ALA A 120 10.09 1.62 -3.79
C ALA A 120 10.53 1.64 -2.32
N ILE A 121 11.22 2.70 -1.89
CA ILE A 121 11.69 2.85 -0.50
C ILE A 121 10.50 2.96 0.47
N THR A 122 9.48 3.74 0.14
CA THR A 122 8.30 3.91 1.01
C THR A 122 7.53 2.60 1.16
N SER A 123 7.41 1.82 0.08
CA SER A 123 6.80 0.49 0.12
C SER A 123 7.63 -0.48 0.97
N LEU A 124 8.96 -0.47 0.81
CA LEU A 124 9.87 -1.29 1.60
C LEU A 124 9.79 -0.96 3.10
N ALA A 125 9.74 0.32 3.46
CA ALA A 125 9.57 0.75 4.85
C ALA A 125 8.26 0.22 5.45
N ALA A 126 7.14 0.31 4.73
CA ALA A 126 5.86 -0.25 5.15
C ALA A 126 5.92 -1.78 5.30
N ILE A 127 6.55 -2.50 4.36
CA ILE A 127 6.77 -3.96 4.42
C ILE A 127 7.51 -4.35 5.69
N LEU A 128 8.62 -3.69 6.01
CA LEU A 128 9.42 -3.99 7.21
C LEU A 128 8.62 -3.77 8.49
N LEU A 129 7.81 -2.71 8.56
CA LEU A 129 6.93 -2.42 9.69
C LEU A 129 5.81 -3.45 9.85
N ILE A 130 5.25 -3.96 8.75
CA ILE A 130 4.24 -5.01 8.77
C ILE A 130 4.85 -6.35 9.19
N LEU A 131 6.03 -6.71 8.66
CA LEU A 131 6.76 -7.90 9.06
C LEU A 131 7.08 -7.89 10.56
N TYR A 132 7.55 -6.75 11.07
CA TYR A 132 7.75 -6.56 12.50
C TYR A 132 6.46 -6.81 13.29
N ALA A 133 5.33 -6.23 12.86
CA ALA A 133 4.05 -6.43 13.52
C ALA A 133 3.61 -7.90 13.52
N ILE A 134 3.75 -8.61 12.39
CA ILE A 134 3.42 -10.05 12.27
C ILE A 134 4.26 -10.88 13.25
N ILE A 135 5.57 -10.65 13.30
CA ILE A 135 6.47 -11.37 14.22
C ILE A 135 6.05 -11.16 15.67
N ARG A 136 5.69 -9.92 16.04
CA ARG A 136 5.26 -9.58 17.40
C ARG A 136 3.89 -10.20 17.75
N LEU A 137 2.91 -10.13 16.86
CA LEU A 137 1.58 -10.70 17.06
C LEU A 137 1.63 -12.23 17.24
N LYS A 138 2.46 -12.92 16.45
CA LYS A 138 2.66 -14.37 16.60
C LYS A 138 3.26 -14.73 17.96
N LYS A 139 4.21 -13.94 18.47
CA LYS A 139 4.80 -14.16 19.79
C LYS A 139 3.75 -14.00 20.90
N GLU A 140 2.86 -13.02 20.80
CA GLU A 140 1.80 -12.76 21.78
C GLU A 140 0.71 -13.84 21.78
N VAL A 141 0.42 -14.46 20.63
CA VAL A 141 -0.49 -15.64 20.56
C VAL A 141 0.11 -16.88 21.22
N HIS A 142 1.44 -17.04 21.16
CA HIS A 142 2.11 -18.23 21.68
C HIS A 142 2.38 -18.17 23.19
N ILE A 143 2.41 -16.98 23.80
CA ILE A 143 2.50 -16.82 25.26
C ILE A 143 1.07 -16.99 25.81
N PRO A 144 0.78 -18.04 26.60
CA PRO A 144 -0.57 -18.26 27.12
C PRO A 144 -1.00 -17.05 27.96
N ASN A 145 -2.21 -16.56 27.68
CA ASN A 145 -2.83 -15.47 28.41
C ASN A 145 -2.83 -15.81 29.92
N GLN A 146 -2.19 -14.99 30.76
CA GLN A 146 -2.09 -15.24 32.20
C GLN A 146 -3.46 -15.28 32.90
N SER A 147 -4.53 -14.79 32.25
CA SER A 147 -5.90 -14.98 32.75
C SER A 147 -6.35 -16.44 32.68
N THR A 148 -5.85 -17.23 31.74
CA THR A 148 -6.17 -18.67 31.62
C THR A 148 -5.45 -19.49 32.69
N VAL A 149 -4.28 -19.03 33.14
CA VAL A 149 -3.49 -19.69 34.21
C VAL A 149 -4.15 -19.52 35.58
N LYS A 150 -4.78 -18.37 35.86
CA LYS A 150 -5.49 -18.16 37.13
C LYS A 150 -6.72 -19.06 37.30
N THR A 151 -7.41 -19.44 36.21
CA THR A 151 -8.56 -20.34 36.30
C THR A 151 -8.15 -21.81 36.48
N ALA A 152 -6.94 -22.19 36.06
CA ALA A 152 -6.42 -23.55 36.22
C ALA A 152 -5.84 -23.84 37.61
N LEU A 153 -5.56 -22.81 38.41
CA LEU A 153 -5.01 -22.94 39.78
C LEU A 153 -6.09 -22.93 40.88
N ILE A 154 -7.39 -22.88 40.51
CA ILE A 154 -8.54 -22.87 41.44
C ILE A 154 -9.44 -24.10 41.19
N ARG A 155 -8.92 -25.16 40.57
CA ARG A 155 -9.55 -26.49 40.50
C ARG A 155 -8.60 -27.53 41.05
#